data_AF-A0A5S5BI80-F1
#
_entry.id   AF-A0A5S5BI80-F1
#
_cell.length_a   1.000
_cell.length_b   1.000
_cell.length_c   1.000
_cell.angle_alpha   90.00
_cell.angle_beta   90.00
_cell.angle_gamma   90.00
#
_symmetry.space_group_name_H-M   'P 1'
#
loop_
_entity.id
_entity.type
_entity.pdbx_description
1 polymer ?
#
loop_
_entity_poly.entity_id
_entity_poly.type
_entity_poly.pdbx_seq_one_letter_code
_entity_poly.pdbx_strand_id
1 'polypeptide(L)'
;MFKCKPLAAAIIAILATQAQAADNSAEQNQSGADNIVEVTQTGGQDNLSYQAQTGAGNDGMATQTGGTTSDAVQTQTGNQNFADIVQTTTEQTEAIQLQDGENHDASIVQSDSFGATARQYQQGSFNTAYTEQTAADLSTAVIDQDGSDNFAESIQSSTELSVSEQRQVGNENVSLVWQEGGARNDGVVNQEGNGNEATVYQMNASDSSADIDQQGDLQVASVTQGGTDHSADIESNGLQNEAYIDQSGSLQTASIYQDGTANSADIFQVGDGNTASTEQTGNNNYAIVDQDGSMQTASLQQAGEYNEAYVTQEGTDHRIDFAQDGIDNLLTVTQTGIGNELTGSSYGDNNRVDVLQGGDLNVADIQQIYGSDNEVSLTQTGEANLAQVMQGGVGNQAMLTQSSMGDSAIVSQMGSGNMATVTQQ
;
A
#
# COMPACT_ATOMS: atom_id res chain seq x y z
N MET A 1 33.30 55.87 -1.92
CA MET A 1 32.30 55.35 -0.95
C MET A 1 32.10 53.88 -1.29
N PHE A 2 32.94 53.02 -0.71
CA PHE A 2 32.84 51.58 -0.89
C PHE A 2 31.61 51.12 -0.10
N LYS A 3 30.56 50.67 -0.80
CA LYS A 3 29.45 49.96 -0.16
C LYS A 3 30.01 48.62 0.32
N CYS A 4 30.10 48.44 1.64
CA CYS A 4 30.29 47.12 2.23
C CYS A 4 29.15 46.23 1.73
N LYS A 5 29.50 45.14 1.04
CA LYS A 5 28.60 43.99 0.87
C LYS A 5 28.36 43.40 2.27
N PRO A 6 27.18 42.80 2.56
CA PRO A 6 27.03 42.05 3.79
C PRO A 6 28.09 40.94 3.78
N LEU A 7 28.87 40.89 4.85
CA LEU A 7 29.79 39.80 5.11
C LEU A 7 28.92 38.57 5.35
N ALA A 8 29.06 37.53 4.53
CA ALA A 8 28.58 36.20 4.89
C ALA A 8 29.23 35.83 6.23
N ALA A 9 28.42 35.72 7.28
CA ALA A 9 28.86 35.16 8.54
C ALA A 9 28.70 33.64 8.43
N ALA A 10 29.70 32.96 7.87
CA ALA A 10 29.86 31.53 8.11
C ALA A 10 30.22 31.37 9.60
N ILE A 11 29.22 31.11 10.44
CA ILE A 11 29.46 30.71 11.83
C ILE A 11 29.87 29.24 11.77
N ILE A 12 31.16 28.99 11.61
CA ILE A 12 31.75 27.66 11.75
C ILE A 12 31.87 27.40 13.26
N ALA A 13 30.90 26.70 13.83
CA ALA A 13 30.94 26.23 15.22
C ALA A 13 31.18 24.72 15.24
N ILE A 14 32.44 24.29 15.10
CA ILE A 14 32.84 22.90 15.38
C ILE A 14 32.95 22.76 16.90
N LEU A 15 31.87 22.34 17.55
CA LEU A 15 31.85 22.04 19.00
C LEU A 15 32.18 20.55 19.23
N ALA A 16 33.40 20.15 18.89
CA ALA A 16 33.93 18.85 19.32
C ALA A 16 34.30 18.93 20.81
N THR A 17 33.39 18.55 21.72
CA THR A 17 33.73 18.48 23.15
C THR A 17 34.71 17.33 23.38
N GLN A 18 35.98 17.68 23.58
CA GLN A 18 37.08 16.77 23.89
C GLN A 18 36.90 16.12 25.26
N ALA A 19 36.07 15.09 25.33
CA ALA A 19 36.15 14.06 26.34
C ALA A 19 35.70 12.75 25.68
N GLN A 20 36.68 11.97 25.21
CA GLN A 20 36.51 10.55 24.84
C GLN A 20 35.99 10.21 23.41
N ALA A 21 36.12 11.11 22.43
CA ALA A 21 35.91 10.77 21.01
C ALA A 21 37.26 10.43 20.34
N ALA A 22 37.48 9.17 19.99
CA ALA A 22 38.64 8.76 19.20
C ALA A 22 38.25 8.74 17.70
N ASP A 23 39.03 9.42 16.86
CA ASP A 23 39.00 9.30 15.39
C ASP A 23 37.71 9.69 14.63
N ASN A 24 36.84 10.52 15.19
CA ASN A 24 35.73 11.13 14.43
C ASN A 24 36.25 12.17 13.41
N SER A 25 35.64 12.22 12.22
CA SER A 25 35.93 13.17 11.13
C SER A 25 34.70 14.00 10.76
N ALA A 26 34.90 15.29 10.53
CA ALA A 26 33.88 16.21 10.04
C ALA A 26 34.43 17.08 8.90
N GLU A 27 33.73 17.12 7.76
CA GLU A 27 34.07 17.94 6.60
C GLU A 27 32.87 18.82 6.21
N GLN A 28 33.13 20.12 5.99
CA GLN A 28 32.11 21.11 5.65
C GLN A 28 32.55 21.92 4.43
N ASN A 29 31.67 22.03 3.41
CA ASN A 29 31.92 22.83 2.20
C ASN A 29 30.72 23.73 1.89
N GLN A 30 30.91 25.05 2.00
CA GLN A 30 29.85 26.03 1.81
C GLN A 30 30.21 27.03 0.70
N SER A 31 29.32 27.20 -0.27
CA SER A 31 29.43 28.17 -1.35
C SER A 31 28.12 28.94 -1.51
N GLY A 32 28.15 30.27 -1.34
CA GLY A 32 26.98 31.14 -1.53
C GLY A 32 26.73 32.07 -0.35
N ALA A 33 25.47 32.44 -0.09
CA ALA A 33 25.11 33.48 0.87
C ALA A 33 24.16 32.96 1.95
N ASP A 34 24.38 33.33 3.21
CA ASP A 34 23.45 33.06 4.32
C ASP A 34 23.12 31.58 4.59
N ASN A 35 23.96 30.63 4.17
CA ASN A 35 23.77 29.22 4.59
C ASN A 35 24.29 28.98 6.02
N ILE A 36 23.63 28.10 6.76
CA ILE A 36 23.92 27.69 8.14
C ILE A 36 24.31 26.21 8.13
N VAL A 37 25.40 25.88 8.82
CA VAL A 37 25.95 24.52 8.90
C VAL A 37 26.36 24.22 10.34
N GLU A 38 25.78 23.19 10.94
CA GLU A 38 26.13 22.72 12.29
C GLU A 38 26.47 21.22 12.29
N VAL A 39 27.64 20.87 12.84
CA VAL A 39 28.03 19.47 13.12
C VAL A 39 28.35 19.34 14.59
N THR A 40 27.64 18.45 15.27
CA THR A 40 27.90 18.08 16.67
C THR A 40 28.18 16.59 16.76
N GLN A 41 29.43 16.23 17.05
CA GLN A 41 29.84 14.84 17.32
C GLN A 41 30.25 14.71 18.79
N THR A 42 29.51 13.94 19.60
CA THR A 42 29.79 13.76 21.02
C THR A 42 29.84 12.28 21.42
N GLY A 43 30.94 11.83 22.04
CA GLY A 43 31.18 10.40 22.27
C GLY A 43 31.41 9.61 20.97
N GLY A 44 31.53 8.29 21.08
CA GLY A 44 31.70 7.42 19.91
C GLY A 44 33.13 7.28 19.38
N GLN A 45 33.29 6.46 18.34
CA GLN A 45 34.57 6.24 17.63
C GLN A 45 34.35 6.14 16.11
N ASP A 46 35.28 6.69 15.32
CA ASP A 46 35.31 6.56 13.85
C ASP A 46 34.04 7.03 13.10
N ASN A 47 33.30 8.02 13.61
CA ASN A 47 32.14 8.56 12.91
C ASN A 47 32.55 9.58 11.84
N LEU A 48 31.90 9.55 10.68
CA LEU A 48 32.10 10.51 9.59
C LEU A 48 30.88 11.42 9.44
N SER A 49 31.11 12.72 9.41
CA SER A 49 30.10 13.71 8.99
C SER A 49 30.62 14.50 7.79
N TYR A 50 29.83 14.59 6.74
CA TYR A 50 30.09 15.43 5.56
C TYR A 50 28.87 16.31 5.26
N GLN A 51 29.08 17.62 5.16
CA GLN A 51 28.04 18.57 4.79
C GLN A 51 28.50 19.48 3.65
N ALA A 52 27.73 19.55 2.57
CA ALA A 52 27.99 20.45 1.44
C ALA A 52 26.76 21.29 1.10
N GLN A 53 26.93 22.61 1.00
CA GLN A 53 25.86 23.54 0.66
C GLN A 53 26.27 24.50 -0.46
N THR A 54 25.50 24.54 -1.54
CA THR A 54 25.68 25.48 -2.65
C THR A 54 24.39 26.27 -2.90
N GLY A 55 24.44 27.59 -2.77
CA GLY A 55 23.29 28.47 -2.97
C GLY A 55 23.06 29.41 -1.79
N ALA A 56 21.82 29.81 -1.53
CA ALA A 56 21.52 30.80 -0.50
C ALA A 56 20.52 30.35 0.58
N GLY A 57 20.78 30.65 1.84
CA GLY A 57 19.83 30.40 2.94
C GLY A 57 19.58 28.92 3.27
N ASN A 58 20.44 27.99 2.83
CA ASN A 58 20.30 26.57 3.20
C ASN A 58 20.69 26.37 4.68
N ASP A 59 20.00 25.50 5.40
CA ASP A 59 20.27 25.15 6.80
C ASP A 59 20.48 23.64 6.91
N GLY A 60 21.63 23.26 7.46
CA GLY A 60 22.08 21.88 7.54
C GLY A 60 22.61 21.56 8.93
N MET A 61 22.00 20.59 9.60
CA MET A 61 22.40 20.12 10.93
C MET A 61 22.70 18.63 10.91
N ALA A 62 23.83 18.23 11.49
CA ALA A 62 24.20 16.83 11.69
C ALA A 62 24.68 16.61 13.13
N THR A 63 23.96 15.79 13.88
CA THR A 63 24.29 15.43 15.26
C THR A 63 24.53 13.93 15.39
N GLN A 64 25.72 13.54 15.83
CA GLN A 64 26.08 12.14 16.11
C GLN A 64 26.47 12.01 17.59
N THR A 65 25.72 11.23 18.36
CA THR A 65 25.93 11.06 19.81
C THR A 65 26.15 9.59 20.17
N GLY A 66 27.37 9.24 20.57
CA GLY A 66 27.71 7.90 21.10
C GLY A 66 27.81 6.79 20.05
N GLY A 67 27.70 7.10 18.76
CA GLY A 67 27.75 6.09 17.69
C GLY A 67 29.17 5.57 17.38
N THR A 68 29.26 4.43 16.69
CA THR A 68 30.54 3.88 16.20
C THR A 68 30.48 3.65 14.70
N THR A 69 31.49 4.09 13.94
CA THR A 69 31.57 3.88 12.48
C THR A 69 30.29 4.28 11.72
N SER A 70 29.62 5.35 12.15
CA SER A 70 28.38 5.83 11.54
C SER A 70 28.64 7.04 10.64
N ASP A 71 27.98 7.04 9.49
CA ASP A 71 28.13 8.05 8.44
C ASP A 71 26.89 8.95 8.37
N ALA A 72 27.13 10.27 8.33
CA ALA A 72 26.11 11.29 8.11
C ALA A 72 26.54 12.21 6.96
N VAL A 73 25.79 12.19 5.86
CA VAL A 73 26.10 12.95 4.63
C VAL A 73 24.92 13.84 4.25
N GLN A 74 25.12 15.15 4.17
CA GLN A 74 24.12 16.09 3.68
C GLN A 74 24.67 16.91 2.51
N THR A 75 23.91 16.99 1.43
CA THR A 75 24.22 17.86 0.29
C THR A 75 22.99 18.65 -0.12
N GLN A 76 23.10 19.99 -0.11
CA GLN A 76 22.01 20.89 -0.45
C GLN A 76 22.45 21.84 -1.57
N THR A 77 21.75 21.79 -2.70
CA THR A 77 21.95 22.67 -3.85
C THR A 77 20.68 23.49 -4.10
N GLY A 78 20.81 24.80 -4.30
CA GLY A 78 19.68 25.73 -4.44
C GLY A 78 19.49 26.59 -3.19
N ASN A 79 18.29 27.12 -2.94
CA ASN A 79 18.05 28.04 -1.83
C ASN A 79 17.02 27.53 -0.80
N GLN A 80 17.20 27.94 0.46
CA GLN A 80 16.27 27.72 1.58
C GLN A 80 15.95 26.25 1.87
N ASN A 81 16.84 25.31 1.53
CA ASN A 81 16.66 23.90 1.88
C ASN A 81 17.05 23.67 3.35
N PHE A 82 16.26 22.87 4.07
CA PHE A 82 16.49 22.44 5.45
C PHE A 82 16.81 20.94 5.48
N ALA A 83 17.92 20.55 6.12
CA ALA A 83 18.34 19.17 6.26
C ALA A 83 18.83 18.90 7.70
N ASP A 84 18.24 17.92 8.37
CA ASP A 84 18.64 17.47 9.71
C ASP A 84 18.94 15.97 9.73
N ILE A 85 20.09 15.59 10.30
CA ILE A 85 20.45 14.21 10.61
C ILE A 85 20.77 14.11 12.10
N VAL A 86 20.06 13.23 12.80
CA VAL A 86 20.32 12.88 14.19
C VAL A 86 20.59 11.38 14.31
N GLN A 87 21.81 11.02 14.70
CA GLN A 87 22.21 9.64 15.00
C GLN A 87 22.57 9.52 16.49
N THR A 88 21.83 8.71 17.24
CA THR A 88 22.08 8.48 18.68
C THR A 88 22.32 7.01 18.94
N THR A 89 23.41 6.67 19.63
CA THR A 89 23.74 5.29 20.05
C THR A 89 23.72 4.27 18.90
N THR A 90 24.07 4.70 17.68
CA THR A 90 24.08 3.88 16.48
C THR A 90 25.42 3.16 16.25
N GLU A 91 25.41 2.02 15.57
CA GLU A 91 26.62 1.32 15.15
C GLU A 91 26.54 0.99 13.66
N GLN A 92 27.53 1.40 12.86
CA GLN A 92 27.59 1.12 11.41
C GLN A 92 26.39 1.65 10.62
N THR A 93 25.74 2.73 11.05
CA THR A 93 24.59 3.30 10.35
C THR A 93 25.00 4.29 9.28
N GLU A 94 24.19 4.39 8.23
CA GLU A 94 24.36 5.37 7.15
C GLU A 94 23.12 6.26 7.07
N ALA A 95 23.32 7.57 7.08
CA ALA A 95 22.29 8.57 6.83
C ALA A 95 22.74 9.52 5.71
N ILE A 96 21.99 9.57 4.61
CA ILE A 96 22.27 10.44 3.47
C ILE A 96 21.06 11.30 3.13
N GLN A 97 21.26 12.61 3.01
CA GLN A 97 20.27 13.55 2.49
C GLN A 97 20.84 14.31 1.29
N LEU A 98 20.13 14.30 0.18
CA LEU A 98 20.45 15.07 -1.02
C LEU A 98 19.23 15.89 -1.45
N GLN A 99 19.37 17.21 -1.42
CA GLN A 99 18.34 18.16 -1.84
C GLN A 99 18.87 19.00 -3.00
N ASP A 100 18.16 19.01 -4.13
CA ASP A 100 18.44 19.86 -5.29
C ASP A 100 17.18 20.64 -5.70
N GLY A 101 17.16 21.93 -5.36
CA GLY A 101 15.97 22.74 -5.54
C GLY A 101 15.78 23.77 -4.46
N GLU A 102 14.53 24.10 -4.16
CA GLU A 102 14.18 25.21 -3.28
C GLU A 102 13.18 24.81 -2.19
N ASN A 103 13.42 25.24 -0.95
CA ASN A 103 12.51 25.06 0.18
C ASN A 103 12.19 23.58 0.52
N HIS A 104 13.12 22.66 0.30
CA HIS A 104 12.97 21.28 0.75
C HIS A 104 13.14 21.17 2.28
N ASP A 105 12.46 20.20 2.90
CA ASP A 105 12.61 19.83 4.31
C ASP A 105 12.93 18.33 4.39
N ALA A 106 14.09 17.98 4.93
CA ALA A 106 14.57 16.61 5.07
C ALA A 106 15.01 16.36 6.52
N SER A 107 14.52 15.29 7.12
CA SER A 107 14.92 14.87 8.46
C SER A 107 15.16 13.36 8.52
N ILE A 108 16.33 12.95 8.99
CA ILE A 108 16.65 11.55 9.32
C ILE A 108 16.98 11.45 10.80
N VAL A 109 16.28 10.58 11.52
CA VAL A 109 16.57 10.21 12.91
C VAL A 109 16.87 8.72 12.97
N GLN A 110 18.06 8.35 13.44
CA GLN A 110 18.43 6.96 13.71
C GLN A 110 18.84 6.83 15.19
N SER A 111 18.19 5.93 15.92
CA SER A 111 18.47 5.70 17.35
C SER A 111 18.62 4.21 17.64
N ASP A 112 19.60 3.85 18.48
CA ASP A 112 19.80 2.48 18.98
C ASP A 112 19.85 1.40 17.88
N SER A 113 20.29 1.74 16.67
CA SER A 113 20.23 0.87 15.50
C SER A 113 21.62 0.39 15.07
N PHE A 114 21.73 -0.88 14.66
CA PHE A 114 22.93 -1.47 14.09
C PHE A 114 22.80 -1.68 12.58
N GLY A 115 23.69 -1.10 11.76
CA GLY A 115 23.74 -1.32 10.32
C GLY A 115 22.54 -0.76 9.53
N ALA A 116 21.73 0.10 10.15
CA ALA A 116 20.58 0.73 9.50
C ALA A 116 21.01 1.77 8.46
N THR A 117 20.27 1.83 7.35
CA THR A 117 20.52 2.77 6.26
C THR A 117 19.29 3.63 6.03
N ALA A 118 19.47 4.95 5.98
CA ALA A 118 18.44 5.92 5.63
C ALA A 118 18.95 6.84 4.52
N ARG A 119 18.21 6.94 3.41
CA ARG A 119 18.55 7.84 2.29
C ARG A 119 17.34 8.65 1.86
N GLN A 120 17.52 9.96 1.71
CA GLN A 120 16.50 10.87 1.22
C GLN A 120 17.03 11.66 0.03
N TYR A 121 16.29 11.62 -1.08
CA TYR A 121 16.56 12.35 -2.31
C TYR A 121 15.36 13.23 -2.62
N GLN A 122 15.59 14.54 -2.76
CA GLN A 122 14.54 15.50 -3.05
C GLN A 122 14.99 16.42 -4.19
N GLN A 123 14.19 16.46 -5.26
CA GLN A 123 14.38 17.33 -6.41
C GLN A 123 13.13 18.20 -6.62
N GLY A 124 13.32 19.47 -6.97
CA GLY A 124 12.23 20.38 -7.30
C GLY A 124 11.99 21.45 -6.24
N SER A 125 10.82 21.48 -5.60
CA SER A 125 10.55 22.50 -4.58
C SER A 125 9.56 22.07 -3.51
N PHE A 126 9.72 22.52 -2.26
CA PHE A 126 8.74 22.30 -1.17
C PHE A 126 8.46 20.83 -0.82
N ASN A 127 9.30 19.89 -1.24
CA ASN A 127 9.15 18.48 -0.82
C ASN A 127 9.59 18.30 0.64
N THR A 128 8.88 17.45 1.37
CA THR A 128 9.14 17.07 2.77
C THR A 128 9.39 15.57 2.88
N ALA A 129 10.51 15.18 3.51
CA ALA A 129 10.90 13.79 3.73
C ALA A 129 11.30 13.58 5.20
N TYR A 130 10.64 12.63 5.86
CA TYR A 130 10.96 12.23 7.23
C TYR A 130 11.29 10.74 7.28
N THR A 131 12.40 10.39 7.95
CA THR A 131 12.78 9.01 8.21
C THR A 131 13.15 8.85 9.67
N GLU A 132 12.48 7.94 10.37
CA GLU A 132 12.83 7.51 11.72
C GLU A 132 13.15 6.02 11.75
N GLN A 133 14.31 5.68 12.27
CA GLN A 133 14.77 4.30 12.49
C GLN A 133 15.19 4.12 13.95
N THR A 134 14.36 3.47 14.75
CA THR A 134 14.60 3.25 16.18
C THR A 134 14.71 1.76 16.47
N ALA A 135 15.88 1.29 16.92
CA ALA A 135 16.18 -0.14 17.05
C ALA A 135 15.86 -0.95 15.77
N ALA A 136 16.25 -0.40 14.60
CA ALA A 136 15.92 -0.91 13.28
C ALA A 136 17.13 -1.63 12.65
N ASP A 137 17.56 -2.73 13.24
CA ASP A 137 18.80 -3.41 12.87
C ASP A 137 18.79 -3.86 11.40
N LEU A 138 19.83 -3.52 10.66
CA LEU A 138 20.02 -3.82 9.24
C LEU A 138 18.86 -3.39 8.33
N SER A 139 17.99 -2.49 8.82
CA SER A 139 16.82 -2.04 8.08
C SER A 139 17.20 -0.88 7.16
N THR A 140 16.52 -0.78 6.02
CA THR A 140 16.76 0.23 4.99
C THR A 140 15.51 1.09 4.80
N ALA A 141 15.68 2.40 4.75
CA ALA A 141 14.65 3.35 4.39
C ALA A 141 15.15 4.27 3.27
N VAL A 142 14.41 4.36 2.17
CA VAL A 142 14.73 5.21 1.02
C VAL A 142 13.50 6.03 0.64
N ILE A 143 13.69 7.34 0.55
CA ILE A 143 12.69 8.28 0.04
C ILE A 143 13.29 9.01 -1.17
N ASP A 144 12.59 9.00 -2.30
CA ASP A 144 12.92 9.74 -3.51
C ASP A 144 11.71 10.55 -3.98
N GLN A 145 11.85 11.88 -4.03
CA GLN A 145 10.78 12.81 -4.37
C GLN A 145 11.24 13.74 -5.50
N ASP A 146 10.53 13.70 -6.63
CA ASP A 146 10.73 14.62 -7.77
C ASP A 146 9.44 15.41 -8.04
N GLY A 147 9.52 16.73 -7.92
CA GLY A 147 8.41 17.64 -8.20
C GLY A 147 8.16 18.63 -7.06
N SER A 148 6.90 18.95 -6.77
CA SER A 148 6.57 19.94 -5.75
C SER A 148 5.59 19.50 -4.67
N ASP A 149 5.81 19.96 -3.45
CA ASP A 149 4.88 19.76 -2.32
C ASP A 149 4.60 18.27 -2.02
N ASN A 150 5.51 17.36 -2.39
CA ASN A 150 5.40 15.95 -2.04
C ASN A 150 5.78 15.73 -0.56
N PHE A 151 5.06 14.86 0.13
CA PHE A 151 5.31 14.46 1.52
C PHE A 151 5.56 12.96 1.61
N ALA A 152 6.67 12.57 2.24
CA ALA A 152 7.00 11.18 2.49
C ALA A 152 7.46 10.97 3.93
N GLU A 153 6.94 9.93 4.57
CA GLU A 153 7.33 9.50 5.90
C GLU A 153 7.65 8.00 5.93
N SER A 154 8.84 7.65 6.43
CA SER A 154 9.25 6.28 6.71
C SER A 154 9.54 6.11 8.20
N ILE A 155 8.83 5.21 8.88
CA ILE A 155 9.10 4.88 10.28
C ILE A 155 9.40 3.38 10.38
N GLN A 156 10.58 3.03 10.90
CA GLN A 156 10.96 1.66 11.22
C GLN A 156 11.35 1.57 12.69
N SER A 157 10.54 0.88 13.50
CA SER A 157 10.73 0.80 14.95
C SER A 157 10.76 -0.65 15.42
N SER A 158 11.83 -1.04 16.12
CA SER A 158 12.03 -2.40 16.64
C SER A 158 11.95 -3.48 15.55
N THR A 159 12.49 -3.18 14.37
CA THR A 159 12.49 -4.07 13.19
C THR A 159 13.88 -4.63 12.90
N GLU A 160 13.95 -5.79 12.25
CA GLU A 160 15.20 -6.33 11.70
C GLU A 160 15.05 -6.55 10.19
N LEU A 161 16.08 -6.19 9.40
CA LEU A 161 16.15 -6.48 7.96
C LEU A 161 14.90 -6.01 7.16
N SER A 162 14.23 -4.95 7.59
CA SER A 162 13.03 -4.45 6.91
C SER A 162 13.39 -3.35 5.93
N VAL A 163 12.66 -3.25 4.82
CA VAL A 163 12.88 -2.28 3.75
C VAL A 163 11.65 -1.40 3.61
N SER A 164 11.87 -0.10 3.60
CA SER A 164 10.90 0.94 3.24
C SER A 164 11.44 1.70 2.03
N GLU A 165 10.71 1.70 0.92
CA GLU A 165 11.07 2.44 -0.29
C GLU A 165 9.88 3.27 -0.79
N GLN A 166 10.08 4.57 -0.96
CA GLN A 166 9.04 5.51 -1.34
C GLN A 166 9.54 6.36 -2.50
N ARG A 167 8.89 6.25 -3.66
CA ARG A 167 9.17 7.07 -4.84
C ARG A 167 7.94 7.89 -5.20
N GLN A 168 8.10 9.21 -5.26
CA GLN A 168 7.02 10.13 -5.62
C GLN A 168 7.46 11.04 -6.77
N VAL A 169 6.71 11.04 -7.87
CA VAL A 169 6.94 11.91 -9.02
C VAL A 169 5.68 12.71 -9.31
N GLY A 170 5.82 14.03 -9.36
CA GLY A 170 4.71 14.96 -9.57
C GLY A 170 4.48 15.85 -8.36
N ASN A 171 3.24 16.23 -8.08
CA ASN A 171 2.97 17.24 -7.05
C ASN A 171 1.96 16.80 -6.00
N GLU A 172 2.10 17.32 -4.78
CA GLU A 172 1.13 17.09 -3.68
C GLU A 172 0.90 15.60 -3.33
N ASN A 173 1.83 14.71 -3.68
CA ASN A 173 1.70 13.29 -3.33
C ASN A 173 2.10 13.05 -1.87
N VAL A 174 1.38 12.15 -1.21
CA VAL A 174 1.60 11.74 0.19
C VAL A 174 1.89 10.24 0.24
N SER A 175 3.01 9.87 0.86
CA SER A 175 3.43 8.48 1.03
C SER A 175 3.83 8.24 2.48
N LEU A 176 3.24 7.25 3.13
CA LEU A 176 3.55 6.86 4.51
C LEU A 176 3.90 5.37 4.52
N VAL A 177 5.08 5.00 5.03
CA VAL A 177 5.47 3.60 5.22
C VAL A 177 5.93 3.40 6.65
N TRP A 178 5.16 2.63 7.40
CA TRP A 178 5.38 2.39 8.81
C TRP A 178 5.54 0.89 9.08
N GLN A 179 6.70 0.51 9.60
CA GLN A 179 7.05 -0.86 9.95
C GLN A 179 7.40 -0.90 11.44
N GLU A 180 6.50 -1.46 12.26
CA GLU A 180 6.61 -1.43 13.71
C GLU A 180 6.63 -2.85 14.29
N GLY A 181 7.81 -3.27 14.75
CA GLY A 181 8.04 -4.62 15.23
C GLY A 181 8.17 -5.65 14.12
N GLY A 182 8.75 -6.80 14.46
CA GLY A 182 8.93 -7.92 13.54
C GLY A 182 10.17 -7.81 12.65
N ALA A 183 10.22 -8.53 11.54
CA ALA A 183 11.43 -8.63 10.73
C ALA A 183 11.16 -8.98 9.27
N ARG A 184 12.07 -8.57 8.37
CA ARG A 184 12.04 -8.89 6.93
C ARG A 184 10.74 -8.47 6.26
N ASN A 185 10.27 -7.27 6.58
CA ASN A 185 9.12 -6.69 5.92
C ASN A 185 9.57 -5.73 4.82
N ASP A 186 8.93 -5.81 3.66
CA ASP A 186 9.15 -4.91 2.54
C ASP A 186 7.89 -4.05 2.36
N GLY A 187 8.06 -2.73 2.39
CA GLY A 187 7.02 -1.75 2.13
C GLY A 187 7.48 -0.83 1.01
N VAL A 188 6.86 -0.95 -0.15
CA VAL A 188 7.21 -0.20 -1.36
C VAL A 188 6.02 0.64 -1.78
N VAL A 189 6.26 1.93 -2.00
CA VAL A 189 5.26 2.86 -2.52
C VAL A 189 5.85 3.60 -3.70
N ASN A 190 5.12 3.56 -4.81
CA ASN A 190 5.43 4.28 -6.02
C ASN A 190 4.22 5.13 -6.46
N GLN A 191 4.43 6.43 -6.63
CA GLN A 191 3.40 7.36 -7.05
C GLN A 191 3.88 8.22 -8.21
N GLU A 192 3.13 8.23 -9.32
CA GLU A 192 3.35 9.11 -10.46
C GLU A 192 2.06 9.89 -10.76
N GLY A 193 2.13 11.22 -10.62
CA GLY A 193 1.02 12.14 -10.87
C GLY A 193 0.80 13.10 -9.72
N ASN A 194 -0.44 13.55 -9.48
CA ASN A 194 -0.71 14.61 -8.50
C ASN A 194 -1.74 14.22 -7.45
N GLY A 195 -1.46 14.58 -6.19
CA GLY A 195 -2.40 14.44 -5.09
C GLY A 195 -2.72 12.97 -4.74
N ASN A 196 -1.83 12.04 -5.05
CA ASN A 196 -2.01 10.64 -4.67
C ASN A 196 -1.63 10.45 -3.20
N GLU A 197 -2.38 9.62 -2.47
CA GLU A 197 -2.14 9.24 -1.08
C GLU A 197 -1.94 7.73 -1.00
N ALA A 198 -0.82 7.30 -0.40
CA ALA A 198 -0.48 5.90 -0.22
C ALA A 198 0.03 5.65 1.21
N THR A 199 -0.52 4.64 1.88
CA THR A 199 -0.10 4.26 3.24
C THR A 199 0.14 2.76 3.35
N VAL A 200 1.34 2.36 3.75
CA VAL A 200 1.69 0.98 4.12
C VAL A 200 1.91 0.92 5.63
N TYR A 201 1.18 0.05 6.32
CA TYR A 201 1.36 -0.21 7.74
C TYR A 201 1.57 -1.70 8.04
N GLN A 202 2.77 -2.05 8.51
CA GLN A 202 3.17 -3.41 8.86
C GLN A 202 3.45 -3.49 10.36
N MET A 203 2.46 -3.93 11.15
CA MET A 203 2.54 -3.97 12.62
C MET A 203 2.76 -5.40 13.12
N ASN A 204 3.86 -5.64 13.81
CA ASN A 204 4.28 -6.98 14.25
C ASN A 204 4.26 -8.00 13.10
N ALA A 205 4.48 -7.52 11.88
CA ALA A 205 4.53 -8.34 10.69
C ALA A 205 5.92 -8.99 10.57
N SER A 206 6.02 -10.17 9.98
CA SER A 206 7.32 -10.73 9.59
C SER A 206 7.24 -11.36 8.22
N ASP A 207 8.33 -11.30 7.46
CA ASP A 207 8.41 -11.91 6.13
C ASP A 207 7.28 -11.43 5.19
N SER A 208 6.79 -10.20 5.37
CA SER A 208 5.62 -9.67 4.67
C SER A 208 5.99 -8.59 3.66
N SER A 209 5.31 -8.57 2.52
CA SER A 209 5.52 -7.60 1.43
C SER A 209 4.24 -6.83 1.14
N ALA A 210 4.38 -5.51 0.98
CA ALA A 210 3.33 -4.59 0.58
C ALA A 210 3.86 -3.67 -0.52
N ASP A 211 3.23 -3.73 -1.70
CA ASP A 211 3.55 -2.87 -2.85
C ASP A 211 2.31 -2.04 -3.24
N ILE A 212 2.52 -0.75 -3.48
CA ILE A 212 1.51 0.19 -3.96
C ILE A 212 2.11 0.96 -5.14
N ASP A 213 1.56 0.79 -6.34
CA ASP A 213 1.85 1.61 -7.52
C ASP A 213 0.61 2.41 -7.95
N GLN A 214 0.71 3.74 -7.87
CA GLN A 214 -0.34 4.66 -8.29
C GLN A 214 0.13 5.52 -9.45
N GLN A 215 -0.50 5.35 -10.61
CA GLN A 215 -0.24 6.18 -11.80
C GLN A 215 -1.49 6.98 -12.15
N GLY A 216 -1.43 8.30 -11.99
CA GLY A 216 -2.57 9.19 -12.19
C GLY A 216 -2.76 10.20 -11.06
N ASP A 217 -3.97 10.71 -10.88
CA ASP A 217 -4.23 11.82 -9.96
C ASP A 217 -5.27 11.46 -8.89
N LEU A 218 -5.13 12.05 -7.69
CA LEU A 218 -6.10 11.98 -6.60
C LEU A 218 -6.46 10.56 -6.14
N GLN A 219 -5.56 9.59 -6.30
CA GLN A 219 -5.82 8.20 -5.91
C GLN A 219 -5.48 7.98 -4.43
N VAL A 220 -6.20 7.07 -3.77
CA VAL A 220 -5.94 6.68 -2.37
C VAL A 220 -5.70 5.19 -2.31
N ALA A 221 -4.60 4.77 -1.69
CA ALA A 221 -4.27 3.36 -1.51
C ALA A 221 -3.75 3.09 -0.09
N SER A 222 -4.17 1.99 0.51
CA SER A 222 -3.60 1.56 1.78
C SER A 222 -3.49 0.05 1.92
N VAL A 223 -2.37 -0.37 2.50
CA VAL A 223 -2.12 -1.76 2.89
C VAL A 223 -1.84 -1.80 4.39
N THR A 224 -2.57 -2.62 5.12
CA THR A 224 -2.28 -2.97 6.52
C THR A 224 -2.01 -4.47 6.64
N GLN A 225 -0.90 -4.84 7.29
CA GLN A 225 -0.52 -6.23 7.52
C GLN A 225 -0.12 -6.45 8.98
N GLY A 226 -0.65 -7.50 9.59
CA GLY A 226 -0.21 -8.00 10.89
C GLY A 226 -0.15 -9.52 10.93
N GLY A 227 1.02 -10.09 11.26
CA GLY A 227 1.21 -11.54 11.20
C GLY A 227 2.47 -11.96 10.45
N THR A 228 2.41 -13.02 9.64
CA THR A 228 3.59 -13.53 8.94
C THR A 228 3.33 -13.92 7.49
N ASP A 229 4.33 -13.77 6.63
CA ASP A 229 4.29 -14.24 5.23
C ASP A 229 3.12 -13.67 4.40
N HIS A 230 2.77 -12.39 4.60
CA HIS A 230 1.73 -11.73 3.81
C HIS A 230 2.29 -11.14 2.51
N SER A 231 1.46 -11.10 1.47
CA SER A 231 1.73 -10.42 0.20
C SER A 231 0.52 -9.57 -0.17
N ALA A 232 0.73 -8.28 -0.35
CA ALA A 232 -0.28 -7.32 -0.78
C ALA A 232 0.27 -6.48 -1.94
N ASP A 233 -0.54 -6.30 -2.97
CA ASP A 233 -0.21 -5.57 -4.19
C ASP A 233 -1.39 -4.71 -4.61
N ILE A 234 -1.17 -3.40 -4.76
CA ILE A 234 -2.17 -2.46 -5.27
C ILE A 234 -1.57 -1.75 -6.49
N GLU A 235 -2.18 -1.96 -7.65
CA GLU A 235 -1.88 -1.21 -8.87
C GLU A 235 -3.11 -0.37 -9.25
N SER A 236 -2.97 0.96 -9.23
CA SER A 236 -4.08 1.88 -9.50
C SER A 236 -3.70 2.90 -10.57
N ASN A 237 -4.41 2.83 -11.70
CA ASN A 237 -4.23 3.65 -12.87
C ASN A 237 -5.45 4.55 -13.07
N GLY A 238 -5.27 5.87 -13.07
CA GLY A 238 -6.30 6.83 -13.46
C GLY A 238 -6.61 7.92 -12.43
N LEU A 239 -7.88 8.12 -12.08
CA LEU A 239 -8.32 9.30 -11.31
C LEU A 239 -9.24 8.92 -10.17
N GLN A 240 -8.96 9.38 -8.95
CA GLN A 240 -9.84 9.20 -7.79
C GLN A 240 -10.14 7.72 -7.44
N ASN A 241 -9.27 6.79 -7.81
CA ASN A 241 -9.44 5.40 -7.43
C ASN A 241 -9.07 5.20 -5.95
N GLU A 242 -9.78 4.31 -5.26
CA GLU A 242 -9.58 3.99 -3.85
C GLU A 242 -9.33 2.48 -3.68
N ALA A 243 -8.25 2.08 -3.02
CA ALA A 243 -7.90 0.67 -2.83
C ALA A 243 -7.40 0.40 -1.41
N TYR A 244 -7.99 -0.60 -0.74
CA TYR A 244 -7.63 -0.95 0.63
C TYR A 244 -7.44 -2.46 0.79
N ILE A 245 -6.32 -2.86 1.38
CA ILE A 245 -6.01 -4.25 1.75
C ILE A 245 -5.70 -4.30 3.24
N ASP A 246 -6.38 -5.18 3.99
CA ASP A 246 -6.10 -5.49 5.39
C ASP A 246 -5.93 -7.01 5.56
N GLN A 247 -4.76 -7.43 6.02
CA GLN A 247 -4.36 -8.82 6.18
C GLN A 247 -3.91 -9.11 7.61
N SER A 248 -4.57 -10.06 8.28
CA SER A 248 -4.24 -10.47 9.64
C SER A 248 -4.15 -12.00 9.83
N GLY A 249 -2.98 -12.52 10.20
CA GLY A 249 -2.75 -13.97 10.35
C GLY A 249 -1.47 -14.47 9.68
N SER A 250 -1.59 -15.44 8.76
CA SER A 250 -0.43 -15.97 8.02
C SER A 250 -0.72 -16.30 6.56
N LEU A 251 0.31 -16.19 5.70
CA LEU A 251 0.31 -16.70 4.32
C LEU A 251 -0.81 -16.12 3.43
N GLN A 252 -1.18 -14.86 3.65
CA GLN A 252 -2.25 -14.20 2.91
C GLN A 252 -1.73 -13.54 1.64
N THR A 253 -2.51 -13.61 0.57
CA THR A 253 -2.21 -12.94 -0.71
C THR A 253 -3.40 -12.12 -1.14
N ALA A 254 -3.21 -10.83 -1.37
CA ALA A 254 -4.24 -9.91 -1.84
C ALA A 254 -3.69 -9.08 -3.00
N SER A 255 -4.49 -8.91 -4.05
CA SER A 255 -4.19 -7.96 -5.11
C SER A 255 -5.40 -7.14 -5.54
N ILE A 256 -5.18 -5.85 -5.77
CA ILE A 256 -6.17 -4.93 -6.34
C ILE A 256 -5.56 -4.29 -7.58
N TYR A 257 -6.24 -4.44 -8.72
CA TYR A 257 -5.92 -3.74 -9.96
C TYR A 257 -7.08 -2.83 -10.35
N GLN A 258 -6.81 -1.54 -10.53
CA GLN A 258 -7.81 -0.55 -10.94
C GLN A 258 -7.31 0.20 -12.18
N ASP A 259 -8.11 0.26 -13.23
CA ASP A 259 -7.89 1.10 -14.41
C ASP A 259 -9.15 1.91 -14.71
N GLY A 260 -9.10 3.22 -14.43
CA GLY A 260 -10.16 4.15 -14.77
C GLY A 260 -10.41 5.23 -13.73
N THR A 261 -11.68 5.55 -13.47
CA THR A 261 -12.05 6.69 -12.62
C THR A 261 -13.00 6.30 -11.50
N ALA A 262 -12.68 6.71 -10.28
CA ALA A 262 -13.51 6.52 -9.10
C ALA A 262 -13.87 5.04 -8.81
N ASN A 263 -13.00 4.10 -9.20
CA ASN A 263 -13.17 2.70 -8.79
C ASN A 263 -12.75 2.54 -7.32
N SER A 264 -13.44 1.66 -6.59
CA SER A 264 -13.15 1.39 -5.19
C SER A 264 -13.16 -0.10 -4.88
N ALA A 265 -12.12 -0.58 -4.20
CA ALA A 265 -11.97 -1.99 -3.83
C ALA A 265 -11.40 -2.15 -2.42
N ASP A 266 -12.05 -3.01 -1.64
CA ASP A 266 -11.65 -3.38 -0.28
C ASP A 266 -11.42 -4.90 -0.19
N ILE A 267 -10.27 -5.32 0.34
CA ILE A 267 -9.97 -6.72 0.65
C ILE A 267 -9.62 -6.86 2.13
N PHE A 268 -10.39 -7.66 2.86
CA PHE A 268 -10.15 -8.05 4.24
C PHE A 268 -9.86 -9.55 4.31
N GLN A 269 -8.71 -9.92 4.87
CA GLN A 269 -8.31 -11.32 5.06
C GLN A 269 -7.92 -11.58 6.51
N VAL A 270 -8.54 -12.59 7.11
CA VAL A 270 -8.26 -13.06 8.47
C VAL A 270 -8.03 -14.56 8.43
N GLY A 271 -6.95 -15.02 9.06
CA GLY A 271 -6.62 -16.44 9.18
C GLY A 271 -5.41 -16.87 8.37
N ASP A 272 -5.50 -17.99 7.64
CA ASP A 272 -4.32 -18.68 7.08
C ASP A 272 -4.47 -19.06 5.61
N GLY A 273 -3.56 -18.61 4.75
CA GLY A 273 -3.49 -19.08 3.36
C GLY A 273 -4.59 -18.55 2.45
N ASN A 274 -5.23 -17.43 2.78
CA ASN A 274 -6.30 -16.84 1.97
C ASN A 274 -5.73 -16.06 0.77
N THR A 275 -6.43 -16.14 -0.37
CA THR A 275 -6.08 -15.45 -1.62
C THR A 275 -7.28 -14.66 -2.13
N ALA A 276 -7.09 -13.37 -2.41
CA ALA A 276 -8.12 -12.49 -2.96
C ALA A 276 -7.54 -11.63 -4.08
N SER A 277 -8.28 -11.48 -5.18
CA SER A 277 -7.91 -10.60 -6.28
C SER A 277 -9.14 -9.87 -6.80
N THR A 278 -9.00 -8.57 -7.00
CA THR A 278 -10.04 -7.71 -7.57
C THR A 278 -9.47 -6.90 -8.72
N GLU A 279 -10.08 -7.01 -9.90
CA GLU A 279 -9.73 -6.25 -11.11
C GLU A 279 -10.92 -5.37 -11.52
N GLN A 280 -10.74 -4.05 -11.55
CA GLN A 280 -11.77 -3.08 -11.93
C GLN A 280 -11.30 -2.24 -13.12
N THR A 281 -11.99 -2.33 -14.25
CA THR A 281 -11.77 -1.49 -15.43
C THR A 281 -13.01 -0.65 -15.72
N GLY A 282 -12.87 0.67 -15.78
CA GLY A 282 -13.96 1.59 -16.09
C GLY A 282 -14.24 2.60 -14.98
N ASN A 283 -15.50 2.92 -14.71
CA ASN A 283 -15.86 4.04 -13.84
C ASN A 283 -16.78 3.62 -12.68
N ASN A 284 -16.50 4.10 -11.47
CA ASN A 284 -17.38 3.90 -10.31
C ASN A 284 -17.70 2.43 -9.99
N ASN A 285 -16.81 1.50 -10.31
CA ASN A 285 -17.00 0.10 -9.89
C ASN A 285 -16.63 -0.04 -8.41
N TYR A 286 -17.33 -0.91 -7.69
CA TYR A 286 -17.18 -1.14 -6.26
C TYR A 286 -17.07 -2.62 -5.93
N ALA A 287 -16.08 -3.02 -5.13
CA ALA A 287 -15.91 -4.41 -4.73
C ALA A 287 -15.45 -4.53 -3.27
N ILE A 288 -16.05 -5.46 -2.53
CA ILE A 288 -15.57 -5.89 -1.21
C ILE A 288 -15.38 -7.40 -1.22
N VAL A 289 -14.21 -7.85 -0.75
CA VAL A 289 -13.93 -9.24 -0.43
C VAL A 289 -13.59 -9.36 1.05
N ASP A 290 -14.35 -10.16 1.79
CA ASP A 290 -14.13 -10.49 3.20
C ASP A 290 -13.92 -12.00 3.35
N GLN A 291 -12.71 -12.40 3.76
CA GLN A 291 -12.28 -13.80 3.94
C GLN A 291 -11.88 -14.05 5.39
N ASP A 292 -12.74 -14.75 6.15
CA ASP A 292 -12.44 -15.23 7.51
C ASP A 292 -12.30 -16.75 7.50
N GLY A 293 -11.06 -17.22 7.66
CA GLY A 293 -10.76 -18.65 7.77
C GLY A 293 -9.49 -19.05 7.03
N SER A 294 -9.53 -20.17 6.30
CA SER A 294 -8.32 -20.72 5.69
C SER A 294 -8.47 -21.23 4.27
N MET A 295 -7.41 -21.06 3.47
CA MET A 295 -7.30 -21.53 2.09
C MET A 295 -8.46 -21.05 1.19
N GLN A 296 -9.02 -19.88 1.47
CA GLN A 296 -10.10 -19.31 0.68
C GLN A 296 -9.54 -18.59 -0.55
N THR A 297 -10.25 -18.67 -1.67
CA THR A 297 -9.89 -18.00 -2.93
C THR A 297 -11.06 -17.15 -3.43
N ALA A 298 -10.80 -15.88 -3.70
CA ALA A 298 -11.74 -14.98 -4.36
C ALA A 298 -11.07 -14.28 -5.54
N SER A 299 -11.74 -14.29 -6.69
CA SER A 299 -11.33 -13.59 -7.91
C SER A 299 -12.53 -12.84 -8.47
N LEU A 300 -12.44 -11.52 -8.52
CA LEU A 300 -13.49 -10.63 -9.02
C LEU A 300 -12.97 -9.80 -10.18
N GLN A 301 -13.71 -9.76 -11.28
CA GLN A 301 -13.45 -8.88 -12.39
C GLN A 301 -14.68 -8.00 -12.67
N GLN A 302 -14.51 -6.69 -12.72
CA GLN A 302 -15.56 -5.73 -13.01
C GLN A 302 -15.14 -4.83 -14.18
N ALA A 303 -15.86 -4.92 -15.29
CA ALA A 303 -15.67 -4.09 -16.47
C ALA A 303 -16.92 -3.24 -16.73
N GLY A 304 -16.73 -1.92 -16.92
CA GLY A 304 -17.83 -1.00 -17.24
C GLY A 304 -18.08 0.02 -16.14
N GLU A 305 -19.35 0.31 -15.84
CA GLU A 305 -19.72 1.39 -14.93
C GLU A 305 -20.64 0.92 -13.80
N TYR A 306 -20.40 1.40 -12.57
CA TYR A 306 -21.28 1.15 -11.42
C TYR A 306 -21.53 -0.34 -11.11
N ASN A 307 -20.60 -1.23 -11.46
CA ASN A 307 -20.72 -2.63 -11.05
C ASN A 307 -20.34 -2.76 -9.58
N GLU A 308 -21.13 -3.51 -8.82
CA GLU A 308 -20.96 -3.73 -7.39
C GLU A 308 -20.79 -5.23 -7.10
N ALA A 309 -19.81 -5.59 -6.26
CA ALA A 309 -19.59 -6.96 -5.80
C ALA A 309 -19.33 -7.00 -4.29
N TYR A 310 -20.05 -7.87 -3.60
CA TYR A 310 -19.88 -8.13 -2.17
C TYR A 310 -19.68 -9.62 -1.96
N VAL A 311 -18.51 -10.02 -1.46
CA VAL A 311 -18.14 -11.41 -1.24
C VAL A 311 -17.75 -11.60 0.23
N THR A 312 -18.39 -12.58 0.88
CA THR A 312 -18.02 -13.04 2.22
C THR A 312 -17.77 -14.54 2.20
N GLN A 313 -16.59 -14.98 2.64
CA GLN A 313 -16.21 -16.39 2.77
C GLN A 313 -15.85 -16.67 4.25
N GLU A 314 -16.60 -17.55 4.90
CA GLU A 314 -16.37 -17.95 6.30
C GLU A 314 -16.16 -19.46 6.43
N GLY A 315 -14.94 -19.90 6.75
CA GLY A 315 -14.61 -21.33 6.86
C GLY A 315 -13.37 -21.73 6.07
N THR A 316 -13.42 -22.84 5.33
CA THR A 316 -12.22 -23.42 4.72
C THR A 316 -12.41 -23.77 3.25
N ASP A 317 -11.40 -23.51 2.41
CA ASP A 317 -11.32 -24.00 1.02
C ASP A 317 -12.46 -23.49 0.12
N HIS A 318 -12.99 -22.28 0.40
CA HIS A 318 -14.00 -21.65 -0.44
C HIS A 318 -13.39 -21.08 -1.72
N ARG A 319 -14.12 -21.15 -2.83
CA ARG A 319 -13.71 -20.57 -4.10
C ARG A 319 -14.81 -19.72 -4.71
N ILE A 320 -14.46 -18.52 -5.14
CA ILE A 320 -15.28 -17.70 -6.04
C ILE A 320 -14.44 -17.15 -7.19
N ASP A 321 -15.02 -17.22 -8.40
CA ASP A 321 -14.49 -16.62 -9.63
C ASP A 321 -15.66 -15.99 -10.40
N PHE A 322 -15.76 -14.67 -10.40
CA PHE A 322 -16.91 -13.97 -10.98
C PHE A 322 -16.54 -12.72 -11.77
N ALA A 323 -17.13 -12.59 -12.96
CA ALA A 323 -16.96 -11.44 -13.83
C ALA A 323 -18.27 -10.64 -14.04
N GLN A 324 -18.23 -9.33 -13.87
CA GLN A 324 -19.32 -8.41 -14.21
C GLN A 324 -18.86 -7.53 -15.38
N ASP A 325 -19.61 -7.51 -16.47
CA ASP A 325 -19.33 -6.67 -17.65
C ASP A 325 -20.60 -5.94 -18.07
N GLY A 326 -20.59 -4.61 -17.92
CA GLY A 326 -21.69 -3.73 -18.27
C GLY A 326 -21.95 -2.65 -17.22
N ILE A 327 -23.22 -2.30 -17.02
CA ILE A 327 -23.62 -1.18 -16.15
C ILE A 327 -24.51 -1.66 -15.00
N ASP A 328 -24.27 -1.17 -13.78
CA ASP A 328 -25.14 -1.41 -12.61
C ASP A 328 -25.37 -2.90 -12.29
N ASN A 329 -24.41 -3.80 -12.59
CA ASN A 329 -24.54 -5.20 -12.16
C ASN A 329 -24.20 -5.34 -10.67
N LEU A 330 -24.92 -6.20 -9.97
CA LEU A 330 -24.73 -6.42 -8.53
C LEU A 330 -24.55 -7.90 -8.22
N LEU A 331 -23.40 -8.24 -7.63
CA LEU A 331 -23.07 -9.55 -7.09
C LEU A 331 -23.08 -9.48 -5.56
N THR A 332 -23.79 -10.41 -4.92
CA THR A 332 -23.73 -10.63 -3.47
C THR A 332 -23.56 -12.11 -3.21
N VAL A 333 -22.49 -12.49 -2.51
CA VAL A 333 -22.14 -13.89 -2.26
C VAL A 333 -21.76 -14.09 -0.81
N THR A 334 -22.33 -15.13 -0.19
CA THR A 334 -21.92 -15.61 1.13
C THR A 334 -21.68 -17.12 1.06
N GLN A 335 -20.44 -17.54 1.31
CA GLN A 335 -20.03 -18.94 1.41
C GLN A 335 -19.66 -19.27 2.86
N THR A 336 -20.31 -20.27 3.46
CA THR A 336 -20.06 -20.73 4.83
C THR A 336 -19.86 -22.24 4.87
N GLY A 337 -18.86 -22.72 5.61
CA GLY A 337 -18.55 -24.16 5.72
C GLY A 337 -17.25 -24.54 5.03
N ILE A 338 -17.26 -25.61 4.23
CA ILE A 338 -16.05 -26.18 3.61
C ILE A 338 -16.23 -26.40 2.11
N GLY A 339 -15.31 -25.89 1.28
CA GLY A 339 -15.22 -26.34 -0.11
C GLY A 339 -16.34 -25.88 -1.04
N ASN A 340 -17.11 -24.86 -0.66
CA ASN A 340 -18.11 -24.25 -1.53
C ASN A 340 -17.45 -23.48 -2.69
N GLU A 341 -18.00 -23.65 -3.89
CA GLU A 341 -17.51 -23.07 -5.13
C GLU A 341 -18.61 -22.29 -5.86
N LEU A 342 -18.31 -21.06 -6.26
CA LEU A 342 -19.12 -20.27 -7.19
C LEU A 342 -18.26 -19.83 -8.36
N THR A 343 -18.74 -20.10 -9.56
CA THR A 343 -18.19 -19.54 -10.79
C THR A 343 -19.29 -18.82 -11.57
N GLY A 344 -18.98 -17.71 -12.24
CA GLY A 344 -20.02 -17.08 -13.03
C GLY A 344 -19.67 -15.78 -13.73
N SER A 345 -20.66 -15.27 -14.45
CA SER A 345 -20.56 -13.96 -15.08
C SER A 345 -21.93 -13.28 -15.24
N SER A 346 -21.91 -11.95 -15.21
CA SER A 346 -23.05 -11.10 -15.53
C SER A 346 -22.69 -10.13 -16.66
N TYR A 347 -23.23 -10.38 -17.86
CA TYR A 347 -23.05 -9.52 -19.03
C TYR A 347 -24.32 -8.72 -19.33
N GLY A 348 -24.21 -7.39 -19.33
CA GLY A 348 -25.28 -6.44 -19.63
C GLY A 348 -25.57 -5.50 -18.46
N ASP A 349 -26.81 -5.04 -18.34
CA ASP A 349 -27.15 -3.93 -17.44
C ASP A 349 -28.10 -4.34 -16.32
N ASN A 350 -27.91 -3.84 -15.09
CA ASN A 350 -28.83 -4.05 -13.97
C ASN A 350 -29.08 -5.53 -13.63
N ASN A 351 -28.11 -6.42 -13.86
CA ASN A 351 -28.28 -7.82 -13.46
C ASN A 351 -27.88 -8.02 -12.00
N ARG A 352 -28.67 -8.80 -11.26
CA ARG A 352 -28.46 -9.13 -9.85
C ARG A 352 -28.21 -10.62 -9.67
N VAL A 353 -27.12 -10.97 -8.98
CA VAL A 353 -26.80 -12.33 -8.54
C VAL A 353 -26.63 -12.34 -7.04
N ASP A 354 -27.48 -13.09 -6.35
CA ASP A 354 -27.49 -13.28 -4.89
C ASP A 354 -27.30 -14.78 -4.59
N VAL A 355 -26.18 -15.14 -3.96
CA VAL A 355 -25.80 -16.53 -3.70
C VAL A 355 -25.48 -16.73 -2.23
N LEU A 356 -26.19 -17.67 -1.61
CA LEU A 356 -25.89 -18.20 -0.28
C LEU A 356 -25.56 -19.68 -0.39
N GLN A 357 -24.30 -20.05 -0.11
CA GLN A 357 -23.85 -21.44 -0.03
C GLN A 357 -23.46 -21.75 1.41
N GLY A 358 -24.27 -22.57 2.10
CA GLY A 358 -24.00 -23.05 3.44
C GLY A 358 -23.77 -24.56 3.48
N GLY A 359 -22.77 -25.00 4.22
CA GLY A 359 -22.42 -26.42 4.34
C GLY A 359 -21.21 -26.76 3.47
N ASP A 360 -21.16 -27.98 2.94
CA ASP A 360 -19.92 -28.52 2.38
C ASP A 360 -20.05 -28.84 0.88
N LEU A 361 -19.03 -28.49 0.10
CA LEU A 361 -18.87 -28.88 -1.30
C LEU A 361 -20.02 -28.46 -2.24
N ASN A 362 -20.73 -27.37 -1.93
CA ASN A 362 -21.77 -26.87 -2.83
C ASN A 362 -21.14 -26.14 -4.01
N VAL A 363 -21.61 -26.41 -5.22
CA VAL A 363 -21.11 -25.84 -6.47
C VAL A 363 -22.22 -25.08 -7.18
N ALA A 364 -21.91 -23.85 -7.58
CA ALA A 364 -22.77 -22.99 -8.38
C ALA A 364 -22.04 -22.49 -9.63
N ASP A 365 -22.69 -22.58 -10.79
CA ASP A 365 -22.26 -21.97 -12.05
C ASP A 365 -23.40 -21.06 -12.54
N ILE A 366 -23.16 -19.75 -12.58
CA ILE A 366 -24.15 -18.73 -12.91
C ILE A 366 -23.69 -17.92 -14.12
N GLN A 367 -24.45 -17.96 -15.20
CA GLN A 367 -24.19 -17.21 -16.42
C GLN A 367 -25.41 -16.38 -16.80
N GLN A 368 -25.30 -15.06 -16.66
CA GLN A 368 -26.27 -14.11 -17.21
C GLN A 368 -25.69 -13.53 -18.50
N ILE A 369 -26.20 -14.00 -19.63
CA ILE A 369 -25.66 -13.77 -20.98
C ILE A 369 -26.49 -12.70 -21.69
N TYR A 370 -25.87 -11.54 -21.97
CA TYR A 370 -26.40 -10.45 -22.81
C TYR A 370 -27.86 -10.08 -22.47
N GLY A 371 -28.07 -9.54 -21.27
CA GLY A 371 -29.41 -9.24 -20.77
C GLY A 371 -29.46 -8.07 -19.79
N SER A 372 -30.67 -7.55 -19.57
CA SER A 372 -30.90 -6.54 -18.53
C SER A 372 -31.89 -6.99 -17.48
N ASP A 373 -31.77 -6.48 -16.27
CA ASP A 373 -32.72 -6.70 -15.18
C ASP A 373 -32.91 -8.19 -14.81
N ASN A 374 -31.92 -9.06 -15.07
CA ASN A 374 -32.03 -10.46 -14.72
C ASN A 374 -31.63 -10.67 -13.26
N GLU A 375 -32.36 -11.52 -12.55
CA GLU A 375 -32.17 -11.79 -11.14
C GLU A 375 -31.96 -13.30 -10.92
N VAL A 376 -30.85 -13.65 -10.29
CA VAL A 376 -30.59 -14.98 -9.74
C VAL A 376 -30.54 -14.89 -8.23
N SER A 377 -31.36 -15.68 -7.55
CA SER A 377 -31.27 -15.92 -6.11
C SER A 377 -31.07 -17.42 -5.90
N LEU A 378 -29.89 -17.78 -5.39
CA LEU A 378 -29.48 -19.16 -5.14
C LEU A 378 -29.22 -19.35 -3.66
N THR A 379 -29.90 -20.33 -3.05
CA THR A 379 -29.60 -20.80 -1.70
C THR A 379 -29.32 -22.30 -1.75
N GLN A 380 -28.08 -22.69 -1.49
CA GLN A 380 -27.68 -24.08 -1.33
C GLN A 380 -27.28 -24.28 0.13
N THR A 381 -28.02 -25.11 0.84
CA THR A 381 -27.69 -25.54 2.21
C THR A 381 -27.52 -27.05 2.22
N GLY A 382 -26.48 -27.58 2.86
CA GLY A 382 -26.24 -29.03 2.91
C GLY A 382 -24.95 -29.42 2.22
N GLU A 383 -24.90 -30.64 1.69
CA GLU A 383 -23.67 -31.23 1.16
C GLU A 383 -23.76 -31.53 -0.34
N ALA A 384 -22.73 -31.15 -1.09
CA ALA A 384 -22.52 -31.53 -2.49
C ALA A 384 -23.65 -31.13 -3.46
N ASN A 385 -24.35 -30.02 -3.21
CA ASN A 385 -25.39 -29.54 -4.12
C ASN A 385 -24.78 -28.88 -5.36
N LEU A 386 -25.41 -29.07 -6.52
CA LEU A 386 -25.01 -28.49 -7.79
C LEU A 386 -26.14 -27.62 -8.34
N ALA A 387 -25.84 -26.35 -8.61
CA ALA A 387 -26.74 -25.42 -9.28
C ALA A 387 -26.08 -24.87 -10.54
N GLN A 388 -26.78 -24.96 -11.66
CA GLN A 388 -26.40 -24.30 -12.91
C GLN A 388 -27.53 -23.37 -13.35
N VAL A 389 -27.23 -22.09 -13.49
CA VAL A 389 -28.20 -21.08 -13.91
C VAL A 389 -27.66 -20.36 -15.14
N MET A 390 -28.38 -20.48 -16.25
CA MET A 390 -28.12 -19.73 -17.47
C MET A 390 -29.34 -18.88 -17.81
N GLN A 391 -29.19 -17.56 -17.79
CA GLN A 391 -30.24 -16.62 -18.17
C GLN A 391 -29.78 -15.73 -19.32
N GLY A 392 -30.69 -15.39 -20.23
CA GLY A 392 -30.45 -14.40 -21.26
C GLY A 392 -31.72 -13.65 -21.66
N GLY A 393 -31.58 -12.37 -21.99
CA GLY A 393 -32.70 -11.47 -22.29
C GLY A 393 -33.06 -10.53 -21.12
N VAL A 394 -34.34 -10.16 -20.97
CA VAL A 394 -34.73 -9.01 -20.11
C VAL A 394 -35.67 -9.44 -18.98
N GLY A 395 -35.31 -9.18 -17.73
CA GLY A 395 -36.22 -9.36 -16.59
C GLY A 395 -36.48 -10.82 -16.22
N ASN A 396 -35.53 -11.73 -16.44
CA ASN A 396 -35.70 -13.13 -16.05
C ASN A 396 -35.33 -13.33 -14.58
N GLN A 397 -36.11 -14.14 -13.87
CA GLN A 397 -35.91 -14.46 -12.45
C GLN A 397 -35.70 -15.96 -12.26
N ALA A 398 -34.61 -16.34 -11.61
CA ALA A 398 -34.30 -17.72 -11.22
C ALA A 398 -34.12 -17.78 -9.70
N MET A 399 -35.02 -18.48 -9.01
CA MET A 399 -34.94 -18.75 -7.58
C MET A 399 -34.66 -20.24 -7.35
N LEU A 400 -33.51 -20.56 -6.77
CA LEU A 400 -33.10 -21.94 -6.48
C LEU A 400 -32.91 -22.10 -4.98
N THR A 401 -33.56 -23.11 -4.39
CA THR A 401 -33.33 -23.53 -3.00
C THR A 401 -33.06 -25.03 -2.97
N GLN A 402 -31.88 -25.42 -2.54
CA GLN A 402 -31.46 -26.82 -2.37
C GLN A 402 -31.04 -27.03 -0.93
N SER A 403 -31.69 -27.96 -0.21
CA SER A 403 -31.42 -28.16 1.23
C SER A 403 -30.98 -29.58 1.60
N SER A 404 -30.88 -30.49 0.64
CA SER A 404 -30.53 -31.89 0.89
C SER A 404 -29.07 -32.20 0.50
N MET A 405 -28.75 -33.49 0.36
CA MET A 405 -27.43 -33.94 -0.09
C MET A 405 -27.48 -34.30 -1.58
N GLY A 406 -26.63 -33.68 -2.38
CA GLY A 406 -26.48 -34.02 -3.81
C GLY A 406 -27.63 -33.54 -4.69
N ASP A 407 -28.36 -32.48 -4.30
CA ASP A 407 -29.37 -31.89 -5.15
C ASP A 407 -28.73 -31.31 -6.41
N SER A 408 -29.38 -31.50 -7.55
CA SER A 408 -28.95 -30.92 -8.82
C SER A 408 -30.09 -30.15 -9.47
N ALA A 409 -29.84 -28.87 -9.74
CA ALA A 409 -30.77 -27.95 -10.37
C ALA A 409 -30.10 -27.31 -11.58
N ILE A 410 -30.80 -27.35 -12.73
CA ILE A 410 -30.39 -26.65 -13.95
C ILE A 410 -31.55 -25.75 -14.36
N VAL A 411 -31.30 -24.44 -14.41
CA VAL A 411 -32.25 -23.44 -14.90
C VAL A 411 -31.67 -22.81 -16.17
N SER A 412 -32.41 -22.89 -17.27
CA SER A 412 -32.09 -22.18 -18.51
C SER A 412 -33.30 -21.36 -18.93
N GLN A 413 -33.13 -20.03 -18.98
CA GLN A 413 -34.19 -19.10 -19.37
C GLN A 413 -33.67 -18.17 -20.46
N MET A 414 -34.41 -18.09 -21.57
CA MET A 414 -34.14 -17.16 -22.66
C MET A 414 -35.41 -16.37 -22.96
N GLY A 415 -35.30 -15.05 -23.15
CA GLY A 415 -36.42 -14.19 -23.48
C GLY A 415 -36.69 -13.14 -22.41
N SER A 416 -37.96 -12.79 -22.20
CA SER A 416 -38.32 -11.70 -21.28
C SER A 416 -39.37 -12.12 -20.26
N GLY A 417 -39.15 -11.71 -19.00
CA GLY A 417 -40.09 -11.92 -17.90
C GLY A 417 -40.28 -13.38 -17.48
N ASN A 418 -39.32 -14.26 -17.77
CA ASN A 418 -39.42 -15.65 -17.34
C ASN A 418 -39.18 -15.76 -15.83
N MET A 419 -39.91 -16.64 -15.16
CA MET A 419 -39.70 -16.95 -13.75
C MET A 419 -39.53 -18.46 -13.59
N ALA A 420 -38.47 -18.90 -12.92
CA ALA A 420 -38.21 -20.29 -12.58
C ALA A 420 -37.95 -20.38 -11.09
N THR A 421 -38.63 -21.30 -10.44
CA THR A 421 -38.41 -21.63 -9.04
C THR A 421 -38.12 -23.11 -8.93
N VAL A 422 -36.96 -23.46 -8.38
CA VAL A 422 -36.58 -24.83 -8.08
C VAL A 422 -36.42 -24.94 -6.57
N THR A 423 -37.13 -25.90 -5.98
CA THR A 423 -36.97 -26.23 -4.56
C THR A 423 -36.75 -27.73 -4.44
N GLN A 424 -35.61 -28.11 -3.89
CA GLN A 424 -35.25 -29.50 -3.60
C GLN A 424 -34.94 -29.59 -2.10
N GLN A 425 -35.55 -30.57 -1.42
CA GLN A 425 -35.55 -30.72 0.04
C GLN A 425 -35.23 -32.14 0.47
#